data_AF-A0A7J5YHG6-F1
#
_entry.id   AF-A0A7J5YHG6-F1
#
_cell.length_a   1.000
_cell.length_b   1.000
_cell.length_c   1.000
_cell.angle_alpha   90.00
_cell.angle_beta   90.00
_cell.angle_gamma   90.00
#
_symmetry.space_group_name_H-M   'P 1'
#
loop_
_entity.id
_entity.type
_entity.pdbx_description
1 polymer ?
#
loop_
_entity_poly.entity_id
_entity_poly.type
_entity_poly.pdbx_seq_one_letter_code
_entity_poly.pdbx_strand_id
1 'polypeptide(L)'
;MCMCVDGVLRFASYYKDHMVLQKSPERAVVWGYGSEGSQVKFTLSGQHQQKISQATVTNDPVEAGGPYNVTVAVQNITAVLTDVLFGDVWLCGGQSNMLFEVYKIFNASEELKRAAHYPHVRTFMASLAQSKTEQTDLIDVQIPWSVPPLYLAGFSAVCWLFGRDLYDSCSTP
;
A
#
# COMPACT_ATOMS: atom_id res chain seq x y z
N MET A 1 -14.86 -25.79 15.84
CA MET A 1 -16.08 -25.19 15.27
C MET A 1 -15.63 -24.11 14.31
N CYS A 2 -15.55 -24.43 13.01
CA CYS A 2 -15.12 -23.48 11.99
C CYS A 2 -16.28 -22.51 11.77
N MET A 3 -16.13 -21.25 12.17
CA MET A 3 -17.13 -20.23 11.85
C MET A 3 -16.91 -19.86 10.39
N CYS A 4 -17.76 -20.39 9.50
CA CYS A 4 -17.92 -19.85 8.16
C CYS A 4 -18.53 -18.46 8.31
N VAL A 5 -17.68 -17.44 8.38
CA VAL A 5 -18.13 -16.08 8.11
C VAL A 5 -18.33 -16.02 6.61
N ASP A 6 -19.57 -15.88 6.16
CA ASP A 6 -19.87 -15.49 4.78
C ASP A 6 -19.23 -14.13 4.53
N GLY A 7 -17.95 -14.15 4.14
CA GLY A 7 -17.10 -12.99 4.08
C GLY A 7 -17.42 -12.17 2.86
N VAL A 8 -17.80 -10.91 3.06
CA VAL A 8 -17.84 -9.90 1.99
C VAL A 8 -16.49 -9.84 1.30
N LEU A 9 -16.48 -9.92 -0.04
CA LEU A 9 -15.26 -9.81 -0.84
C LEU A 9 -14.57 -8.48 -0.54
N ARG A 10 -13.38 -8.54 0.05
CA ARG A 10 -12.56 -7.36 0.37
C ARG A 10 -11.08 -7.71 0.37
N PHE A 11 -10.23 -6.72 0.12
CA PHE A 11 -8.80 -6.86 0.38
C PHE A 11 -8.51 -6.85 1.90
N ALA A 12 -7.31 -7.31 2.28
CA ALA A 12 -6.77 -7.02 3.61
C ALA A 12 -6.79 -5.52 3.90
N SER A 13 -6.94 -5.14 5.16
CA SER A 13 -7.24 -3.76 5.57
C SER A 13 -6.21 -2.71 5.09
N TYR A 14 -4.95 -3.11 4.95
CA TYR A 14 -3.85 -2.24 4.51
C TYR A 14 -3.74 -2.07 3.00
N TYR A 15 -4.50 -2.83 2.20
CA TYR A 15 -4.61 -2.57 0.77
C TYR A 15 -5.68 -1.50 0.53
N LYS A 16 -5.26 -0.33 0.05
CA LYS A 16 -6.13 0.82 -0.27
C LYS A 16 -5.65 1.53 -1.53
N ASP A 17 -6.45 2.48 -2.00
CA ASP A 17 -6.07 3.38 -3.09
C ASP A 17 -4.75 4.09 -2.79
N HIS A 18 -4.05 4.53 -3.84
CA HIS A 18 -2.76 5.24 -3.77
C HIS A 18 -1.58 4.42 -3.22
N MET A 19 -1.74 3.12 -3.01
CA MET A 19 -0.68 2.28 -2.45
C MET A 19 0.42 1.92 -3.45
N VAL A 20 1.51 1.33 -2.94
CA VAL A 20 2.58 0.74 -3.74
C VAL A 20 2.63 -0.77 -3.52
N LEU A 21 2.66 -1.54 -4.61
CA LEU A 21 2.92 -2.98 -4.62
C LEU A 21 4.35 -3.26 -5.08
N GLN A 22 4.93 -4.37 -4.62
CA GLN A 22 6.29 -4.75 -4.99
C GLN A 22 6.43 -5.00 -6.49
N LYS A 23 7.39 -4.32 -7.13
CA LYS A 23 7.75 -4.51 -8.55
C LYS A 23 8.61 -5.74 -8.81
N SER A 24 8.80 -6.05 -10.09
CA SER A 24 9.71 -7.07 -10.61
C SER A 24 11.18 -6.83 -10.19
N PRO A 25 12.01 -7.89 -10.13
CA PRO A 25 11.73 -9.30 -10.48
C PRO A 25 10.86 -10.04 -9.45
N GLU A 26 10.61 -9.43 -8.30
CA GLU A 26 9.76 -10.00 -7.25
C GLU A 26 8.27 -9.93 -7.63
N ARG A 27 7.44 -10.68 -6.88
CA ARG A 27 5.99 -10.75 -7.10
C ARG A 27 5.24 -10.14 -5.92
N ALA A 28 4.36 -9.20 -6.22
CA ALA A 28 3.38 -8.74 -5.24
C ALA A 28 2.39 -9.86 -4.89
N VAL A 29 2.23 -10.10 -3.59
CA VAL A 29 1.22 -11.01 -3.04
C VAL A 29 0.01 -10.17 -2.66
N VAL A 30 -1.14 -10.41 -3.29
CA VAL A 30 -2.38 -9.69 -2.97
C VAL A 30 -3.38 -10.68 -2.40
N TRP A 31 -3.89 -10.39 -1.21
CA TRP A 31 -4.78 -11.28 -0.49
C TRP A 31 -5.89 -10.50 0.23
N GLY A 32 -6.90 -11.22 0.70
CA GLY A 32 -8.05 -10.65 1.38
C GLY A 32 -9.03 -11.72 1.83
N TYR A 33 -10.29 -11.33 1.93
CA TYR A 33 -11.38 -12.14 2.47
C TYR A 33 -12.50 -12.26 1.45
N GLY A 34 -13.16 -13.41 1.44
CA GLY A 34 -14.28 -13.73 0.56
C GLY A 34 -14.83 -15.10 0.90
N SER A 35 -15.91 -15.52 0.25
CA SER A 35 -16.52 -16.83 0.44
C SER A 35 -15.55 -17.97 0.09
N GLU A 36 -15.45 -18.97 0.97
CA GLU A 36 -14.57 -20.13 0.81
C GLU A 36 -14.86 -20.89 -0.50
N GLY A 37 -13.81 -21.38 -1.17
CA GLY A 37 -13.93 -22.12 -2.42
C GLY A 37 -14.26 -21.29 -3.66
N SER A 38 -14.37 -19.96 -3.54
CA SER A 38 -14.66 -19.07 -4.67
C SER A 38 -13.46 -18.89 -5.60
N GLN A 39 -13.70 -18.94 -6.92
CA GLN A 39 -12.68 -18.58 -7.90
C GLN A 39 -12.56 -17.06 -7.99
N VAL A 40 -11.41 -16.52 -7.58
CA VAL A 40 -11.10 -15.08 -7.66
C VAL A 40 -10.47 -14.76 -9.01
N LYS A 41 -11.05 -13.80 -9.73
CA LYS A 41 -10.45 -13.22 -10.93
C LYS A 41 -9.69 -11.96 -10.54
N PHE A 42 -8.40 -11.92 -10.81
CA PHE A 42 -7.56 -10.75 -10.62
C PHE A 42 -7.35 -10.05 -11.97
N THR A 43 -7.50 -8.72 -12.00
CA THR A 43 -7.30 -7.91 -13.19
C THR A 43 -6.51 -6.67 -12.83
N LEU A 44 -5.44 -6.44 -13.58
CA LEU A 44 -4.66 -5.22 -13.54
C LEU A 44 -4.93 -4.41 -14.81
N SER A 45 -5.28 -3.15 -14.66
CA SER A 45 -5.54 -2.24 -15.80
C SER A 45 -4.85 -0.89 -15.58
N GLY A 46 -4.16 -0.35 -16.58
CA GLY A 46 -3.42 0.90 -16.48
C GLY A 46 -2.97 1.42 -17.85
N GLN A 47 -2.26 2.55 -17.88
CA GLN A 47 -2.05 3.36 -19.09
C GLN A 47 -1.46 2.62 -20.31
N HIS A 48 -0.81 1.47 -20.14
CA HIS A 48 -0.20 0.76 -21.27
C HIS A 48 -0.50 -0.74 -21.38
N GLN A 49 -1.11 -1.42 -20.39
CA GLN A 49 -1.41 -2.86 -20.49
C GLN A 49 -2.60 -3.26 -19.60
N GLN A 50 -3.44 -4.15 -20.12
CA GLN A 50 -4.41 -4.91 -19.34
C GLN A 50 -3.87 -6.33 -19.15
N LYS A 51 -3.67 -6.73 -17.90
CA LYS A 51 -3.21 -8.08 -17.55
C LYS A 51 -4.29 -8.77 -16.72
N ILE A 52 -4.72 -9.95 -17.17
CA ILE A 52 -5.75 -10.74 -16.51
C ILE A 52 -5.11 -12.04 -16.04
N SER A 53 -5.19 -12.34 -14.75
CA SER A 53 -4.78 -13.62 -14.19
C SER A 53 -5.94 -14.26 -13.43
N GLN A 54 -6.12 -15.56 -13.62
CA GLN A 54 -6.97 -16.38 -12.75
C GLN A 54 -6.03 -16.95 -11.67
N ALA A 55 -5.89 -16.24 -10.56
CA ALA A 55 -4.98 -16.67 -9.50
C ALA A 55 -5.59 -16.41 -8.14
N THR A 56 -5.28 -17.32 -7.21
CA THR A 56 -5.83 -17.32 -5.86
C THR A 56 -5.08 -16.36 -4.94
N VAL A 57 -3.82 -15.98 -5.23
CA VAL A 57 -2.97 -15.26 -4.23
C VAL A 57 -1.84 -14.38 -4.82
N THR A 58 -1.43 -14.56 -6.08
CA THR A 58 -0.22 -13.90 -6.63
C THR A 58 -0.41 -13.33 -8.02
N ASN A 59 0.15 -12.14 -8.25
CA ASN A 59 0.28 -11.58 -9.59
C ASN A 59 1.61 -12.04 -10.22
N ASP A 60 1.66 -12.06 -11.54
CA ASP A 60 2.94 -12.12 -12.24
C ASP A 60 3.79 -10.89 -11.86
N PRO A 61 5.14 -10.96 -11.96
CA PRO A 61 5.98 -9.79 -11.78
C PRO A 61 5.53 -8.66 -12.72
N VAL A 62 5.48 -7.44 -12.19
CA VAL A 62 5.11 -6.23 -12.93
C VAL A 62 6.26 -5.25 -12.79
N GLU A 63 6.68 -4.68 -13.92
CA GLU A 63 7.71 -3.64 -13.94
C GLU A 63 7.30 -2.40 -13.14
N ALA A 64 8.28 -1.63 -12.69
CA ALA A 64 8.03 -0.40 -11.94
C ALA A 64 7.13 0.57 -12.72
N GLY A 65 6.26 1.29 -12.02
CA GLY A 65 5.43 2.35 -12.60
C GLY A 65 3.96 2.22 -12.25
N GLY A 66 3.10 2.65 -13.16
CA GLY A 66 1.67 2.86 -12.91
C GLY A 66 1.27 4.30 -13.23
N PRO A 67 0.08 4.74 -12.78
CA PRO A 67 -0.83 4.00 -11.92
C PRO A 67 -1.61 2.89 -12.62
N TYR A 68 -1.98 1.89 -11.83
CA TYR A 68 -2.88 0.81 -12.21
C TYR A 68 -4.12 0.78 -11.30
N ASN A 69 -5.20 0.24 -11.83
CA ASN A 69 -6.33 -0.25 -11.06
C ASN A 69 -6.20 -1.76 -10.89
N VAL A 70 -6.29 -2.20 -9.63
CA VAL A 70 -6.32 -3.61 -9.23
C VAL A 70 -7.75 -3.99 -8.94
N THR A 71 -8.31 -4.92 -9.71
CA THR A 71 -9.67 -5.43 -9.52
C THR A 71 -9.63 -6.89 -9.15
N VAL A 72 -10.31 -7.25 -8.06
CA VAL A 72 -10.65 -8.63 -7.74
C VAL A 72 -12.15 -8.82 -7.91
N ALA A 73 -12.54 -9.91 -8.56
CA ALA A 73 -13.94 -10.24 -8.81
C ALA A 73 -14.23 -11.70 -8.44
N VAL A 74 -15.36 -11.90 -7.78
CA VAL A 74 -15.96 -13.21 -7.51
C VAL A 74 -17.41 -13.14 -7.96
N GLN A 75 -17.76 -13.93 -8.98
CA GLN A 75 -19.09 -13.90 -9.60
C GLN A 75 -19.49 -12.45 -9.99
N ASN A 76 -20.50 -11.87 -9.33
CA ASN A 76 -21.01 -10.52 -9.59
C ASN A 76 -20.50 -9.48 -8.57
N ILE A 77 -19.62 -9.85 -7.64
CA ILE A 77 -19.08 -8.97 -6.60
C ILE A 77 -17.66 -8.58 -6.99
N THR A 78 -17.34 -7.29 -6.88
CA THR A 78 -16.02 -6.75 -7.23
C THR A 78 -15.49 -5.85 -6.14
N ALA A 79 -14.19 -5.93 -5.87
CA ALA A 79 -13.46 -4.94 -5.08
C ALA A 79 -12.34 -4.36 -5.95
N VAL A 80 -12.11 -3.05 -5.84
CA VAL A 80 -11.16 -2.31 -6.68
C VAL A 80 -10.26 -1.46 -5.80
N LEU A 81 -8.97 -1.44 -6.13
CA LEU A 81 -8.00 -0.44 -5.69
C LEU A 81 -7.60 0.40 -6.89
N THR A 82 -7.46 1.69 -6.68
CA THR A 82 -7.15 2.68 -7.71
C THR A 82 -5.86 3.42 -7.39
N ASP A 83 -5.20 3.96 -8.40
CA ASP A 83 -3.92 4.66 -8.26
C ASP A 83 -2.82 3.81 -7.60
N VAL A 84 -2.75 2.52 -7.93
CA VAL A 84 -1.75 1.59 -7.40
C VAL A 84 -0.48 1.69 -8.23
N LEU A 85 0.65 1.95 -7.57
CA LEU A 85 1.98 1.90 -8.19
C LEU A 85 2.63 0.52 -7.98
N PHE A 86 3.53 0.15 -8.89
CA PHE A 86 4.50 -0.91 -8.67
C PHE A 86 5.88 -0.29 -8.46
N GLY A 87 6.50 -0.60 -7.34
CA GLY A 87 7.71 0.06 -6.86
C GLY A 87 8.41 -0.75 -5.76
N ASP A 88 9.33 -0.12 -5.06
CA ASP A 88 10.02 -0.73 -3.93
C ASP A 88 9.26 -0.44 -2.63
N VAL A 89 8.89 -1.50 -1.90
CA VAL A 89 8.12 -1.37 -0.65
C VAL A 89 9.06 -1.47 0.55
N TRP A 90 9.21 -0.37 1.28
CA TRP A 90 10.05 -0.29 2.47
C TRP A 90 9.24 -0.30 3.76
N LEU A 91 9.53 -1.26 4.64
CA LEU A 91 9.03 -1.22 6.01
C LEU A 91 9.95 -0.35 6.86
N CYS A 92 9.40 0.76 7.34
CA CYS A 92 10.10 1.67 8.22
C CYS A 92 9.55 1.54 9.64
N GLY A 93 10.41 1.17 10.61
CA GLY A 93 10.00 0.96 11.99
C GLY A 93 11.20 0.99 12.94
N GLY A 94 10.91 1.13 14.24
CA GLY A 94 11.93 1.17 15.28
C GLY A 94 11.36 1.71 16.58
N GLN A 95 12.20 2.35 17.38
CA GLN A 95 11.80 2.96 18.67
C GLN A 95 11.16 4.35 18.47
N SER A 96 10.84 5.03 19.56
CA SER A 96 10.10 6.31 19.58
C SER A 96 10.65 7.40 18.64
N ASN A 97 11.95 7.44 18.39
CA ASN A 97 12.55 8.41 17.46
C ASN A 97 12.09 8.17 16.00
N MET A 98 11.67 6.96 15.64
CA MET A 98 11.06 6.67 14.34
C MET A 98 9.65 7.25 14.21
N LEU A 99 9.03 7.68 15.30
CA LEU A 99 7.75 8.41 15.29
C LEU A 99 7.96 9.93 15.33
N PHE A 100 9.19 10.44 15.15
CA PHE A 100 9.42 11.87 15.11
C PHE A 100 8.77 12.47 13.85
N GLU A 101 7.77 13.32 14.04
CA GLU A 101 6.87 13.77 12.97
C GLU A 101 7.52 14.82 12.05
N VAL A 102 7.15 14.82 10.76
CA VAL A 102 7.66 15.79 9.76
C VAL A 102 7.46 17.23 10.20
N TYR A 103 6.32 17.59 10.82
CA TYR A 103 6.08 18.98 11.24
C TYR A 103 7.04 19.49 12.33
N LYS A 104 7.77 18.58 13.01
CA LYS A 104 8.71 18.91 14.09
C LYS A 104 10.15 19.10 13.63
N ILE A 105 10.48 18.79 12.37
CA ILE A 105 11.84 18.99 11.87
C ILE A 105 12.12 20.47 11.65
N PHE A 106 13.40 20.86 11.71
CA PHE A 106 13.85 22.24 11.58
C PHE A 106 13.33 22.95 10.32
N ASN A 107 13.29 22.24 9.19
CA ASN A 107 12.89 22.74 7.87
C ASN A 107 11.50 22.25 7.42
N ALA A 108 10.60 21.93 8.36
CA ALA A 108 9.30 21.32 8.08
C ALA A 108 8.47 22.04 7.00
N SER A 109 8.42 23.38 7.03
CA SER A 109 7.62 24.16 6.06
C SER A 109 8.13 24.01 4.63
N GLU A 110 9.44 23.99 4.43
CA GLU A 110 10.03 23.81 3.11
C GLU A 110 9.93 22.35 2.66
N GLU A 111 10.08 21.40 3.59
CA GLU A 111 9.92 19.98 3.30
C GLU A 111 8.49 19.65 2.83
N LEU A 112 7.47 20.15 3.53
CA LEU A 112 6.07 19.91 3.18
C LEU A 112 5.68 20.54 1.84
N LYS A 113 6.24 21.71 1.50
CA LYS A 113 6.08 22.29 0.15
C LYS A 113 6.76 21.43 -0.91
N ARG A 114 7.98 20.97 -0.63
CA ARG A 114 8.77 20.14 -1.55
C ARG A 114 8.09 18.80 -1.82
N ALA A 115 7.43 18.23 -0.82
CA ALA A 115 6.80 16.92 -0.90
C ALA A 115 5.76 16.78 -2.03
N ALA A 116 5.10 17.87 -2.44
CA ALA A 116 4.18 17.85 -3.58
C ALA A 116 4.87 17.46 -4.91
N HIS A 117 6.19 17.58 -5.01
CA HIS A 117 6.98 17.15 -6.18
C HIS A 117 7.32 15.66 -6.17
N TYR A 118 6.90 14.91 -5.14
CA TYR A 118 7.16 13.47 -4.98
C TYR A 118 5.86 12.66 -5.00
N PRO A 119 5.03 12.76 -6.06
CA PRO A 119 3.74 12.06 -6.10
C PRO A 119 3.91 10.54 -6.04
N HIS A 120 5.04 9.99 -6.49
CA HIS A 120 5.28 8.55 -6.51
C HIS A 120 5.79 7.98 -5.17
N VAL A 121 6.19 8.82 -4.21
CA VAL A 121 6.61 8.36 -2.87
C VAL A 121 5.37 8.32 -1.98
N ARG A 122 4.80 7.14 -1.77
CA ARG A 122 3.55 6.98 -1.01
C ARG A 122 3.84 6.68 0.45
N THR A 123 3.04 7.25 1.36
CA THR A 123 3.17 7.02 2.79
C THR A 123 1.98 6.24 3.34
N PHE A 124 2.26 5.37 4.31
CA PHE A 124 1.27 4.61 5.05
C PHE A 124 1.81 4.34 6.46
N MET A 125 0.94 4.41 7.47
CA MET A 125 1.32 4.16 8.85
C MET A 125 0.22 3.35 9.54
N ALA A 126 0.56 2.13 9.95
CA ALA A 126 -0.28 1.35 10.85
C ALA A 126 -0.37 2.04 12.22
N SER A 127 -1.46 1.79 12.94
CA SER A 127 -1.62 2.33 14.29
C SER A 127 -0.64 1.71 15.28
N LEU A 128 -0.31 2.45 16.34
CA LEU A 128 0.47 1.94 17.47
C LEU A 128 -0.39 1.08 18.40
N ALA A 129 -0.98 0.03 17.84
CA ALA A 129 -1.80 -0.93 18.57
C ALA A 129 -0.98 -2.19 18.92
N GLN A 130 -1.14 -2.67 20.15
CA GLN A 130 -0.54 -3.92 20.61
C GLN A 130 -1.62 -4.97 20.78
N SER A 131 -1.32 -6.22 20.41
CA SER A 131 -2.18 -7.36 20.71
C SER A 131 -1.42 -8.44 21.49
N LYS A 132 -2.14 -9.14 22.36
CA LYS A 132 -1.66 -10.33 23.06
C LYS A 132 -1.94 -11.62 22.28
N THR A 133 -2.66 -11.52 21.17
CA THR A 133 -2.99 -12.64 20.29
C THR A 133 -2.63 -12.31 18.86
N GLU A 134 -2.35 -13.34 18.06
CA GLU A 134 -2.13 -13.19 16.63
C GLU A 134 -3.33 -12.51 15.96
N GLN A 135 -3.04 -11.54 15.10
CA GLN A 135 -4.05 -10.87 14.29
C GLN A 135 -3.84 -11.28 12.84
N THR A 136 -4.95 -11.58 12.16
CA THR A 136 -4.91 -11.95 10.74
C THR A 136 -4.99 -10.73 9.81
N ASP A 137 -5.33 -9.55 10.34
CA ASP A 137 -5.37 -8.26 9.63
C ASP A 137 -4.86 -7.15 10.58
N LEU A 138 -4.65 -5.92 10.08
CA LEU A 138 -4.32 -4.80 10.97
C LEU A 138 -5.48 -4.47 11.91
N ILE A 139 -5.12 -4.08 13.15
CA ILE A 139 -6.08 -3.60 14.14
C ILE A 139 -6.66 -2.25 13.70
N ASP A 140 -5.78 -1.32 13.30
CA ASP A 140 -6.17 0.00 12.82
C ASP A 140 -5.05 0.65 11.99
N VAL A 141 -5.39 1.67 11.23
CA VAL A 141 -4.48 2.44 10.37
C VAL A 141 -4.47 3.89 10.82
N GLN A 142 -3.31 4.40 11.20
CA GLN A 142 -3.17 5.78 11.67
C GLN A 142 -3.06 6.79 10.51
N ILE A 143 -2.30 6.44 9.46
CA ILE A 143 -2.21 7.23 8.23
C ILE A 143 -2.50 6.28 7.06
N PRO A 144 -3.61 6.47 6.33
CA PRO A 144 -3.90 5.65 5.16
C PRO A 144 -2.90 5.95 4.04
N TRP A 145 -2.83 5.05 3.06
CA TRP A 145 -2.08 5.30 1.83
C TRP A 145 -2.46 6.65 1.24
N SER A 146 -1.47 7.48 0.98
CA SER A 146 -1.72 8.85 0.54
C SER A 146 -0.61 9.38 -0.36
N VAL A 147 -1.01 10.34 -1.20
CA VAL A 147 -0.11 11.12 -2.04
C VAL A 147 0.36 12.34 -1.24
N PRO A 148 1.69 12.53 -1.04
CA PRO A 148 2.19 13.74 -0.40
C PRO A 148 1.73 15.00 -1.15
N PRO A 149 1.47 16.11 -0.45
CA PRO A 149 1.76 16.35 0.97
C PRO A 149 0.65 15.92 1.94
N LEU A 150 -0.40 15.22 1.47
CA LEU A 150 -1.51 14.81 2.33
C LEU A 150 -1.02 13.94 3.50
N TYR A 151 -1.47 14.25 4.72
CA TYR A 151 -1.09 13.60 5.99
C TYR A 151 0.41 13.61 6.36
N LEU A 152 1.30 14.05 5.47
CA LEU A 152 2.74 13.94 5.63
C LEU A 152 3.24 14.65 6.89
N ALA A 153 2.62 15.75 7.29
CA ALA A 153 3.00 16.51 8.48
C ALA A 153 3.08 15.61 9.73
N GLY A 154 2.11 14.70 9.93
CA GLY A 154 2.06 13.77 11.06
C GLY A 154 2.74 12.42 10.81
N PHE A 155 3.34 12.21 9.64
CA PHE A 155 4.10 10.99 9.33
C PHE A 155 5.52 11.08 9.88
N SER A 156 6.21 9.94 9.98
CA SER A 156 7.61 9.87 10.40
C SER A 156 8.53 10.67 9.46
N ALA A 157 9.23 11.65 10.02
CA ALA A 157 10.24 12.43 9.31
C ALA A 157 11.39 11.55 8.81
N VAL A 158 11.85 10.61 9.63
CA VAL A 158 12.95 9.72 9.25
C VAL A 158 12.55 8.86 8.06
N CYS A 159 11.36 8.24 8.10
CA CYS A 159 10.87 7.41 7.02
C CYS A 159 10.63 8.22 5.73
N TRP A 160 10.05 9.41 5.85
CA TRP A 160 9.82 10.29 4.71
C TRP A 160 11.12 10.71 4.03
N LEU A 161 12.06 11.27 4.79
CA LEU A 161 13.32 11.76 4.25
C LEU A 161 14.11 10.63 3.59
N PHE A 162 14.15 9.45 4.22
CA PHE A 162 14.79 8.27 3.64
C PHE A 162 14.11 7.83 2.33
N GLY A 163 12.78 7.67 2.31
CA GLY A 163 12.04 7.26 1.12
C GLY A 163 12.19 8.25 -0.04
N ARG A 164 12.13 9.55 0.26
CA ARG A 164 12.37 10.62 -0.71
C ARG A 164 13.79 10.58 -1.26
N ASP A 165 14.80 10.42 -0.41
CA ASP A 165 16.21 10.39 -0.83
C ASP A 165 16.53 9.13 -1.66
N LEU A 166 15.90 7.99 -1.33
CA LEU A 166 15.94 6.80 -2.16
C LEU A 166 15.30 7.03 -3.53
N TYR A 167 14.14 7.70 -3.58
CA TYR A 167 13.47 8.04 -4.83
C TYR A 167 14.36 8.94 -5.70
N ASP A 168 14.98 9.96 -5.13
CA ASP A 168 15.93 10.84 -5.83
C ASP A 168 17.12 10.04 -6.42
N SER A 169 17.56 8.99 -5.72
CA SER A 169 18.71 8.18 -6.13
C SER A 169 18.37 7.12 -7.18
N CYS A 170 17.18 6.51 -7.08
CA CYS A 170 16.81 5.32 -7.86
C CYS A 170 15.70 5.57 -8.89
N SER A 171 15.01 6.71 -8.81
CA SER A 171 13.85 7.08 -9.68
C SER A 171 12.77 6.00 -9.77
N THR A 172 12.64 5.19 -8.73
CA THR A 172 11.67 4.09 -8.63
C THR A 172 10.64 4.45 -7.57
N PRO A 173 9.33 4.30 -7.86
CA PRO A 173 8.26 4.53 -6.88
C PRO A 173 8.45 3.77 -5.56
#